data_AF-A0A6A4GA13-F1
#
_entry.id   AF-A0A6A4GA13-F1
#
_cell.length_a   1.000
_cell.length_b   1.000
_cell.length_c   1.000
_cell.angle_alpha   90.00
_cell.angle_beta   90.00
_cell.angle_gamma   90.00
#
_symmetry.space_group_name_H-M   'P 1'
#
loop_
_entity.id
_entity.type
_entity.pdbx_description
1 polymer ?
#
loop_
_entity_poly.entity_id
_entity_poly.type
_entity_poly.pdbx_seq_one_letter_code
_entity_poly.pdbx_strand_id
1 'polypeptide(L)'
;WLYEHPRVLHRDLSEGNLMFRRIDSKVYGVLNDFDLSSYVDRLNNGPSSNHRTGTKPFMAIDLLNKLKKSHMYRHDLESLFYIMLFLACRYENPGKPLPEPPYKEWFCGNEDAVYAYKCSFI
;
A
#
# COMPACT_ATOMS: atom_id res chain seq x y z
N TRP A 1 4.96 11.62 -9.16
CA TRP A 1 4.21 12.86 -8.86
C TRP A 1 4.11 13.16 -7.36
N LEU A 2 3.37 12.39 -6.53
CA LEU A 2 3.10 12.75 -5.12
C LEU A 2 4.37 12.99 -4.26
N TYR A 3 5.33 12.08 -4.34
CA TYR A 3 6.58 12.26 -3.61
C TYR A 3 7.46 13.39 -4.19
N GLU A 4 7.45 13.55 -5.51
CA GLU A 4 8.36 14.47 -6.22
C GLU A 4 7.89 15.93 -6.19
N HIS A 5 6.57 16.18 -6.19
CA HIS A 5 6.00 17.51 -6.35
C HIS A 5 5.56 18.11 -5.01
N PRO A 6 4.49 17.60 -4.34
CA PRO A 6 4.10 18.13 -3.03
C PRO A 6 4.95 17.59 -1.86
N ARG A 7 5.93 16.71 -2.13
CA ARG A 7 6.79 16.10 -1.11
C ARG A 7 5.99 15.42 0.00
N VAL A 8 5.06 14.56 -0.39
CA VAL A 8 4.19 13.80 0.51
C VAL A 8 4.46 12.31 0.40
N LEU A 9 4.51 11.64 1.56
CA LEU A 9 4.36 10.19 1.69
C LEU A 9 2.89 9.88 1.96
N HIS A 10 2.32 8.94 1.22
CA HIS A 10 0.93 8.54 1.39
C HIS A 10 0.74 7.70 2.67
N ARG A 11 1.64 6.74 2.91
CA ARG A 11 1.69 5.87 4.10
C ARG A 11 0.54 4.86 4.26
N ASP A 12 -0.54 4.99 3.51
CA ASP A 12 -1.62 4.00 3.50
C ASP A 12 -2.12 3.70 2.08
N LEU A 13 -1.22 3.29 1.19
CA LEU A 13 -1.64 2.82 -0.13
C LEU A 13 -2.30 1.45 0.01
N SER A 14 -3.53 1.35 -0.49
CA SER A 14 -4.34 0.14 -0.52
C SER A 14 -5.22 0.14 -1.77
N GLU A 15 -5.83 -1.01 -2.11
CA GLU A 15 -6.80 -1.08 -3.22
C GLU A 15 -7.96 -0.08 -3.05
N GLY A 16 -8.41 0.15 -1.81
CA GLY A 16 -9.53 1.04 -1.49
C GLY A 16 -9.18 2.52 -1.67
N ASN A 17 -7.88 2.84 -1.66
CA ASN A 17 -7.39 4.20 -1.83
C ASN A 17 -7.01 4.51 -3.28
N LEU A 18 -7.06 3.51 -4.19
CA LEU A 18 -6.93 3.71 -5.63
C LEU A 18 -8.32 3.80 -6.27
N MET A 19 -8.70 5.01 -6.63
CA MET A 19 -9.93 5.29 -7.37
C MET A 19 -9.62 5.58 -8.84
N PHE A 20 -10.65 5.58 -9.66
CA PHE A 20 -10.56 6.10 -11.01
C PHE A 20 -11.82 6.86 -11.38
N ARG A 21 -11.68 7.81 -12.30
CA ARG A 21 -12.81 8.47 -12.97
C ARG A 21 -12.63 8.38 -14.47
N ARG A 22 -13.76 8.37 -15.20
CA ARG A 22 -13.77 8.37 -16.66
C ARG A 22 -14.34 9.69 -17.16
N ILE A 23 -13.60 10.38 -18.02
CA ILE A 23 -14.01 11.63 -18.68
C ILE A 23 -13.70 11.46 -20.16
N ASP A 24 -14.69 11.65 -21.04
CA ASP A 24 -14.56 11.55 -22.49
C ASP A 24 -13.78 10.31 -22.95
N SER A 25 -14.20 9.14 -22.47
CA SER A 25 -13.58 7.82 -22.70
C SER A 25 -12.18 7.61 -22.10
N LYS A 26 -11.52 8.65 -21.59
CA LYS A 26 -10.22 8.56 -20.91
C LYS A 26 -10.38 8.22 -19.43
N VAL A 27 -9.53 7.31 -18.94
CA VAL A 27 -9.47 6.91 -17.53
C VAL A 27 -8.39 7.72 -16.82
N TYR A 28 -8.72 8.23 -15.64
CA TYR A 28 -7.82 8.96 -14.76
C TYR A 28 -7.77 8.25 -13.43
N GLY A 29 -6.57 7.84 -13.00
CA GLY A 29 -6.34 7.38 -11.63
C GLY A 29 -6.49 8.54 -10.66
N VAL A 30 -7.09 8.27 -9.51
CA VAL A 30 -7.29 9.21 -8.41
C VAL A 30 -6.80 8.52 -7.15
N LEU A 31 -5.89 9.18 -6.44
CA LEU A 31 -5.40 8.70 -5.15
C LEU A 31 -6.22 9.38 -4.04
N ASN A 32 -6.75 8.58 -3.14
CA ASN A 32 -7.65 8.94 -2.05
C ASN A 32 -6.98 8.73 -0.68
N ASP A 33 -7.52 9.37 0.36
CA ASP A 33 -7.25 9.10 1.78
C ASP A 33 -5.83 9.50 2.24
N PHE A 34 -5.70 10.79 2.55
CA PHE A 34 -4.46 11.41 3.00
C PHE A 34 -4.39 11.58 4.52
N ASP A 35 -5.30 10.97 5.29
CA ASP A 35 -5.38 11.17 6.75
C ASP A 35 -4.14 10.67 7.47
N LEU A 36 -3.47 9.65 6.91
CA LEU A 36 -2.23 9.07 7.42
C LEU A 36 -0.96 9.63 6.75
N SER A 37 -1.14 10.51 5.77
CA SER A 37 -0.04 11.05 4.97
C SER A 37 0.88 11.97 5.79
N SER A 38 2.11 12.16 5.32
CA SER A 38 3.04 13.11 5.93
C SER A 38 3.91 13.83 4.91
N TYR A 39 4.25 15.08 5.20
CA TYR A 39 5.23 15.84 4.42
C TYR A 39 6.64 15.34 4.71
N VAL A 40 7.41 15.08 3.66
CA VAL A 40 8.79 14.60 3.74
C VAL A 40 9.66 15.57 4.53
N ASP A 41 9.46 16.87 4.33
CA ASP A 41 10.24 17.92 5.01
C ASP A 41 9.96 18.01 6.52
N ARG A 42 8.87 17.41 7.00
CA ARG A 42 8.51 17.40 8.42
C ARG A 42 8.98 16.14 9.15
N LEU A 43 9.50 15.14 8.44
CA LEU A 43 10.01 13.89 9.05
C LEU A 43 11.25 14.13 9.93
N ASN A 44 12.02 15.19 9.67
CA ASN A 44 13.24 15.52 10.43
C ASN A 44 12.98 16.34 11.70
N ASN A 45 11.76 16.83 11.93
CA ASN A 45 11.45 17.83 12.97
C ASN A 45 10.74 17.26 14.23
N GLY A 46 10.94 15.98 14.54
CA GLY A 46 10.28 15.30 15.66
C GLY A 46 9.26 14.24 15.21
N PRO A 47 8.67 13.47 16.13
CA PRO A 47 8.09 12.17 15.79
C PRO A 47 6.86 12.33 14.90
N SER A 48 7.01 12.08 13.60
CA SER A 48 5.88 11.69 12.76
C SER A 48 5.34 10.40 13.37
N SER A 49 4.09 10.41 13.84
CA SER A 49 3.40 9.30 14.50
C SER A 49 4.08 7.94 14.30
N ASN A 50 4.74 7.42 15.35
CA ASN A 50 5.34 6.08 15.40
C ASN A 50 4.29 4.94 15.28
N HIS A 51 3.07 5.27 14.86
CA HIS A 51 1.98 4.34 14.71
C HIS A 51 2.18 3.56 13.42
N ARG A 52 2.04 2.23 13.53
CA ARG A 52 1.89 1.31 12.40
C ARG A 52 0.56 1.59 11.72
N THR A 53 0.57 2.64 10.91
CA THR A 53 -0.58 3.11 10.15
C THR A 53 -0.50 2.47 8.78
N GLY A 54 -1.61 1.89 8.34
CA GLY A 54 -1.72 1.37 6.99
C GLY A 54 -2.40 0.01 6.92
N THR A 55 -2.80 -0.36 5.72
CA THR A 55 -3.50 -1.60 5.42
C THR A 55 -2.50 -2.77 5.37
N LYS A 56 -2.54 -3.69 6.35
CA LYS A 56 -1.47 -4.72 6.59
C LYS A 56 -1.06 -5.54 5.36
N PRO A 57 -1.98 -6.05 4.50
CA PRO A 57 -1.61 -6.74 3.27
C PRO A 57 -0.77 -5.90 2.30
N PHE A 58 -0.94 -4.58 2.31
CA PHE A 58 -0.23 -3.62 1.44
C PHE A 58 0.92 -2.92 2.15
N MET A 59 1.02 -3.01 3.48
CA MET A 59 2.11 -2.40 4.24
C MET A 59 3.47 -3.03 3.90
N ALA A 60 4.52 -2.22 3.73
CA ALA A 60 5.87 -2.71 3.50
C ALA A 60 6.38 -3.64 4.61
N ILE A 61 7.19 -4.66 4.29
CA ILE A 61 7.76 -5.65 5.22
C ILE A 61 8.49 -4.97 6.36
N ASP A 62 9.25 -3.94 6.05
CA ASP A 62 10.01 -3.20 7.04
C ASP A 62 9.10 -2.54 8.09
N LEU A 63 7.90 -2.10 7.70
CA LEU A 63 6.93 -1.48 8.61
C LEU A 63 6.12 -2.53 9.38
N LEU A 64 6.00 -3.75 8.84
CA LEU A 64 5.49 -4.93 9.53
C LEU A 64 6.49 -5.49 10.56
N ASN A 65 7.76 -5.08 10.53
CA ASN A 65 8.73 -5.36 11.58
C ASN A 65 8.65 -4.28 12.69
N LYS A 66 8.59 -4.67 13.97
CA LYS A 66 8.39 -3.76 15.11
C LYS A 66 9.58 -2.81 15.35
N LEU A 67 10.72 -3.09 14.73
CA LEU A 67 11.96 -2.36 14.94
C LEU A 67 12.12 -1.12 14.04
N LYS A 68 11.46 -1.07 12.88
CA LYS A 68 11.52 0.09 11.96
C LYS A 68 10.22 0.87 12.05
N LYS A 69 10.34 2.19 12.27
CA LYS A 69 9.19 3.06 12.54
C LYS A 69 8.98 4.19 11.54
N SER A 70 10.00 4.54 10.76
CA SER A 70 9.90 5.64 9.79
C SER A 70 9.43 5.13 8.45
N HIS A 71 8.32 5.69 7.96
CA HIS A 71 7.95 5.56 6.55
C HIS A 71 8.96 6.29 5.66
N MET A 72 9.23 5.70 4.50
CA MET A 72 10.09 6.20 3.44
C MET A 72 9.35 6.05 2.11
N TYR A 73 9.81 6.77 1.07
CA TYR A 73 9.25 6.67 -0.28
C TYR A 73 9.17 5.23 -0.81
N ARG A 74 10.22 4.43 -0.56
CA ARG A 74 10.25 3.02 -0.97
C ARG A 74 9.13 2.17 -0.36
N HIS A 75 8.58 2.58 0.79
CA HIS A 75 7.48 1.86 1.41
C HIS A 75 6.17 2.09 0.67
N ASP A 76 5.91 3.32 0.19
CA ASP A 76 4.78 3.59 -0.70
C ASP A 76 4.92 2.81 -2.03
N LEU A 77 6.15 2.71 -2.57
CA LEU A 77 6.41 1.90 -3.77
C LEU A 77 6.15 0.40 -3.55
N GLU A 78 6.57 -0.13 -2.40
CA GLU A 78 6.33 -1.52 -2.02
C GLU A 78 4.83 -1.80 -1.86
N SER A 79 4.09 -0.87 -1.25
CA SER A 79 2.62 -0.93 -1.19
C SER A 79 1.98 -0.91 -2.58
N LEU A 80 2.43 -0.05 -3.48
CA LEU A 80 1.95 -0.01 -4.86
C LEU A 80 2.20 -1.34 -5.58
N PHE A 81 3.37 -1.95 -5.39
CA PHE A 81 3.67 -3.28 -5.92
C PHE A 81 2.71 -4.33 -5.38
N TYR A 82 2.41 -4.34 -4.08
CA TYR A 82 1.45 -5.28 -3.50
C TYR A 82 0.01 -5.09 -3.98
N ILE A 83 -0.39 -3.85 -4.28
CA ILE A 83 -1.69 -3.59 -4.93
C ILE A 83 -1.71 -4.16 -6.35
N MET A 84 -0.65 -3.98 -7.14
CA MET A 84 -0.55 -4.58 -8.47
C MET A 84 -0.59 -6.10 -8.41
N LEU A 85 0.12 -6.71 -7.46
CA LEU A 85 0.09 -8.17 -7.23
C LEU A 85 -1.33 -8.63 -6.87
N PHE A 86 -2.00 -7.94 -5.96
CA PHE A 86 -3.39 -8.23 -5.60
C PHE A 86 -4.30 -8.19 -6.81
N LEU A 87 -4.29 -7.09 -7.58
CA LEU A 87 -5.15 -6.93 -8.75
C LEU A 87 -4.89 -8.00 -9.83
N ALA A 88 -3.61 -8.35 -10.07
CA ALA A 88 -3.22 -9.37 -11.04
C ALA A 88 -3.64 -10.79 -10.63
N CYS A 89 -3.70 -11.06 -9.33
CA CYS A 89 -3.94 -12.39 -8.78
C CYS A 89 -5.36 -12.60 -8.25
N ARG A 90 -6.18 -11.55 -8.15
CA ARG A 90 -7.51 -11.63 -7.54
C ARG A 90 -8.64 -11.91 -8.52
N TYR A 91 -8.46 -11.58 -9.80
CA TYR A 91 -9.54 -11.60 -10.79
C TYR A 91 -9.15 -12.39 -12.05
N GLU A 92 -10.10 -13.19 -12.55
CA GLU A 92 -9.95 -13.91 -13.83
C GLU A 92 -10.37 -13.02 -15.01
N ASN A 93 -11.40 -12.20 -14.78
CA ASN A 93 -11.97 -11.26 -15.73
C ASN A 93 -12.37 -9.99 -14.96
N PRO A 94 -12.60 -8.85 -15.64
CA PRO A 94 -13.12 -7.65 -14.99
C PRO A 94 -14.36 -7.96 -14.13
N GLY A 95 -14.24 -7.72 -12.82
CA GLY A 95 -15.32 -7.95 -11.86
C GLY A 95 -15.60 -9.42 -11.49
N LYS A 96 -14.83 -10.38 -12.02
CA LYS A 96 -14.97 -11.81 -11.69
C LYS A 96 -13.78 -12.28 -10.83
N PRO A 97 -13.95 -12.45 -9.50
CA PRO A 97 -12.91 -12.95 -8.64
C PRO A 97 -12.49 -14.37 -9.04
N LEU A 98 -11.21 -14.68 -8.89
CA LEU A 98 -10.71 -16.06 -8.96
C LEU A 98 -11.28 -16.85 -7.77
N PRO A 99 -11.80 -18.08 -7.99
CA PRO A 99 -12.31 -18.93 -6.90
C PRO A 99 -11.27 -19.22 -5.83
N GLU A 100 -10.05 -19.57 -6.27
CA GLU A 100 -8.90 -19.83 -5.40
C GLU A 100 -7.74 -18.93 -5.83
N PRO A 101 -7.70 -17.66 -5.35
CA PRO A 101 -6.62 -16.75 -5.69
C PRO A 101 -5.33 -17.18 -4.99
N PRO A 102 -4.15 -17.09 -5.65
CA PRO A 102 -2.89 -17.28 -4.96
C PRO A 102 -2.70 -16.19 -3.89
N TYR A 103 -1.82 -16.45 -2.93
CA TYR A 103 -1.51 -15.53 -1.82
C TYR A 103 -2.69 -15.21 -0.89
N LYS A 104 -3.67 -16.12 -0.77
CA LYS A 104 -4.83 -15.94 0.12
C LYS A 104 -4.44 -15.60 1.56
N GLU A 105 -3.42 -16.26 2.09
CA GLU A 105 -2.89 -16.04 3.44
C GLU A 105 -2.20 -14.67 3.58
N TRP A 106 -1.60 -14.16 2.51
CA TRP A 106 -1.03 -12.81 2.49
C TRP A 106 -2.12 -11.75 2.61
N PHE A 107 -3.23 -11.90 1.88
CA PHE A 107 -4.27 -10.87 1.79
C PHE A 107 -5.35 -10.98 2.87
N CYS A 108 -5.61 -12.18 3.39
CA CYS A 108 -6.67 -12.45 4.36
C CYS A 108 -6.16 -12.96 5.72
N GLY A 109 -4.86 -13.23 5.85
CA GLY A 109 -4.27 -13.77 7.08
C GLY A 109 -4.11 -12.72 8.18
N ASN A 110 -3.70 -13.20 9.36
CA ASN A 110 -3.30 -12.32 10.46
C ASN A 110 -1.92 -11.69 10.16
N GLU A 111 -1.50 -10.75 11.02
CA GLU A 111 -0.26 -9.98 10.81
C GLU A 111 0.99 -10.86 10.72
N ASP A 112 1.10 -11.90 11.55
CA ASP A 112 2.25 -12.80 11.57
C ASP A 112 2.31 -13.63 10.28
N ALA A 113 1.17 -14.10 9.79
CA ALA A 113 1.07 -14.80 8.51
C ALA A 113 1.47 -13.88 7.34
N VAL A 114 0.93 -12.66 7.29
CA VAL A 114 1.26 -11.68 6.24
C VAL A 114 2.76 -11.40 6.23
N TYR A 115 3.36 -11.17 7.40
CA TYR A 115 4.80 -10.93 7.51
C TYR A 115 5.64 -12.13 7.05
N ALA A 116 5.30 -13.34 7.50
CA ALA A 116 6.03 -14.55 7.13
C ALA A 116 5.99 -14.82 5.62
N TYR A 117 4.81 -14.70 5.00
CA TYR A 117 4.65 -14.87 3.55
C TYR A 117 5.44 -13.84 2.76
N LYS A 118 5.39 -12.57 3.16
CA LYS A 118 6.17 -11.51 2.53
C LYS A 118 7.67 -11.76 2.60
N CYS A 119 8.18 -12.18 3.76
CA CYS A 119 9.59 -12.51 3.93
C CYS A 119 10.03 -13.70 3.06
N SER A 120 9.14 -14.65 2.76
CA SER A 120 9.45 -15.78 1.86
C SER A 120 9.40 -15.45 0.37
N PHE A 121 8.86 -14.29 0.00
CA PHE A 121 8.67 -13.87 -1.38
C PHE A 121 9.89 -13.11 -1.94
N ILE A 122 10.77 -12.60 -1.07
CA ILE A 122 12.01 -11.88 -1.40
C ILE A 122 13.20 -12.80 -1.15
#